data_AF-A0A2N2FGI5-F1
#
_entry.id   AF-A0A2N2FGI5-F1
#
_cell.length_a   1.000
_cell.length_b   1.000
_cell.length_c   1.000
_cell.angle_alpha   90.00
_cell.angle_beta   90.00
_cell.angle_gamma   90.00
#
_symmetry.space_group_name_H-M   'P 1'
#
loop_
_entity.id
_entity.type
_entity.pdbx_description
1 polymer ?
#
loop_
_entity_poly.entity_id
_entity_poly.type
_entity_poly.pdbx_seq_one_letter_code
_entity_poly.pdbx_strand_id
1 'polypeptide(L)'
;GSFTEEEFDMVVLSVGLMPPKEAKKLSASLGIELEEHGFCKTKLENPVETSRPGVFVCGAFGGPKDIPETVMEASAAAACAEGLLASQRGTMITPADNPEEKDMRGQGVRTGVFVCHCGINIGGVVNVPEVRDFAATLPTVVYTADNLFTCSQDTAVKMGEVIKEKNLTRVVVASCSPRTHEGLFQENCEKAGLNRYLFEMANIRDQNSWVHMHEPEKATEKAKDLLRMAVAKAQYLKPLKPGQLSVNHQALIIGGGLAGITAALSLADQGFASTVIEKEDRLGGNYNHLYKTLEGLDTRAHLKGLVEKIYKNPLITVVTSAHIEKIEGFIGNYK
;
A
#
# COMPACT_ATOMS: atom_id res chain seq x y z
N GLY A 1 -32.34 -16.33 -22.25
CA GLY A 1 -32.27 -14.87 -22.14
C GLY A 1 -32.88 -14.29 -23.39
N SER A 2 -33.66 -13.23 -23.25
CA SER A 2 -34.09 -12.39 -24.38
C SER A 2 -32.97 -11.41 -24.71
N PHE A 3 -32.74 -11.13 -25.99
CA PHE A 3 -31.94 -9.99 -26.38
C PHE A 3 -32.70 -8.70 -26.01
N THR A 4 -31.99 -7.76 -25.40
CA THR A 4 -32.52 -6.43 -25.06
C THR A 4 -31.71 -5.40 -25.84
N GLU A 5 -32.40 -4.43 -26.40
CA GLU A 5 -31.81 -3.31 -27.13
C GLU A 5 -32.18 -2.01 -26.40
N GLU A 6 -31.19 -1.15 -26.17
CA GLU A 6 -31.34 0.12 -25.46
C GLU A 6 -30.59 1.21 -26.24
N GLU A 7 -31.21 2.40 -26.38
CA GLU A 7 -30.58 3.57 -27.02
C GLU A 7 -29.83 4.40 -25.97
N PHE A 8 -28.62 4.84 -26.32
CA PHE A 8 -27.79 5.72 -25.50
C PHE A 8 -27.24 6.87 -26.35
N ASP A 9 -27.19 8.09 -25.80
CA ASP A 9 -26.60 9.25 -26.47
C ASP A 9 -25.07 9.12 -26.68
N MET A 10 -24.41 8.37 -25.79
CA MET A 10 -22.97 8.12 -25.85
C MET A 10 -22.61 6.81 -25.13
N VAL A 11 -21.83 5.96 -25.80
CA VAL A 11 -21.22 4.77 -25.21
C VAL A 11 -19.73 5.01 -25.07
N VAL A 12 -19.24 5.12 -23.84
CA VAL A 12 -17.80 5.24 -23.56
C VAL A 12 -17.24 3.86 -23.23
N LEU A 13 -16.51 3.27 -24.17
CA LEU A 13 -15.84 1.99 -23.96
C LEU A 13 -14.50 2.23 -23.26
N SER A 14 -14.28 1.57 -22.12
CA SER A 14 -12.95 1.53 -21.51
C SER A 14 -11.96 0.87 -22.46
N VAL A 15 -10.77 1.45 -22.63
CA VAL A 15 -9.70 0.82 -23.41
C VAL A 15 -9.36 -0.51 -22.74
N GLY A 16 -9.49 -1.61 -23.49
CA GLY A 16 -9.16 -2.94 -23.00
C GLY A 16 -7.67 -3.07 -22.70
N LEU A 17 -7.34 -3.83 -21.66
CA LEU A 17 -5.95 -4.23 -21.39
C LEU A 17 -5.68 -5.54 -22.14
N MET A 18 -4.51 -5.67 -22.77
CA MET A 18 -4.02 -6.94 -23.31
C MET A 18 -2.64 -7.26 -22.73
N PRO A 19 -2.32 -8.55 -22.54
CA PRO A 19 -0.98 -8.95 -22.13
C PRO A 19 0.06 -8.55 -23.19
N PRO A 20 1.31 -8.25 -22.80
CA PRO A 20 2.38 -7.94 -23.75
C PRO A 20 2.67 -9.13 -24.66
N LYS A 21 3.25 -8.88 -25.84
CA LYS A 21 3.56 -9.93 -26.84
C LYS A 21 4.47 -11.02 -26.27
N GLU A 22 5.32 -10.65 -25.32
CA GLU A 22 6.31 -11.48 -24.64
C GLU A 22 5.70 -12.38 -23.56
N ALA A 23 4.41 -12.19 -23.20
CA ALA A 23 3.74 -12.97 -22.15
C ALA A 23 3.83 -14.49 -22.38
N LYS A 24 3.68 -14.95 -23.64
CA LYS A 24 3.82 -16.37 -24.00
C LYS A 24 5.23 -16.92 -23.76
N LYS A 25 6.25 -16.10 -24.01
CA LYS A 25 7.65 -16.49 -23.77
C LYS A 25 7.92 -16.56 -22.26
N LEU A 26 7.40 -15.60 -21.51
CA LEU A 26 7.50 -15.58 -20.05
C LEU A 26 6.79 -16.79 -19.44
N SER A 27 5.56 -17.08 -19.87
CA SER A 27 4.78 -18.21 -19.35
C SER A 27 5.45 -19.55 -19.64
N ALA A 28 6.00 -19.75 -20.84
CA ALA A 28 6.77 -20.95 -21.17
C ALA A 28 8.04 -21.08 -20.33
N SER A 29 8.75 -19.98 -20.07
CA SER A 29 9.97 -19.97 -19.25
C SER A 29 9.67 -20.28 -17.78
N LEU A 30 8.53 -19.80 -17.27
CA LEU A 30 8.07 -20.05 -15.91
C LEU A 30 7.28 -21.38 -15.78
N GLY A 31 6.93 -22.03 -16.88
CA GLY A 31 6.12 -23.25 -16.88
C GLY A 31 4.71 -23.05 -16.33
N ILE A 32 4.07 -21.92 -16.65
CA ILE A 32 2.69 -21.59 -16.25
C ILE A 32 1.77 -21.55 -17.47
N GLU A 33 0.50 -21.87 -17.25
CA GLU A 33 -0.54 -21.83 -18.28
C GLU A 33 -1.10 -20.41 -18.44
N LEU A 34 -1.54 -20.11 -19.66
CA LEU A 34 -2.30 -18.90 -19.97
C LEU A 34 -3.77 -19.28 -20.23
N GLU A 35 -4.68 -18.35 -19.96
CA GLU A 35 -6.07 -18.47 -20.37
C GLU A 35 -6.26 -18.02 -21.84
N GLU A 36 -7.50 -18.05 -22.34
CA GLU A 36 -7.82 -17.87 -23.76
C GLU A 36 -7.45 -16.49 -24.34
N HIS A 37 -7.43 -15.45 -23.50
CA HIS A 37 -7.03 -14.09 -23.84
C HIS A 37 -5.53 -13.81 -23.60
N GLY A 38 -4.76 -14.81 -23.13
CA GLY A 38 -3.31 -14.75 -22.95
C GLY A 38 -2.82 -14.19 -21.60
N PHE A 39 -3.71 -13.92 -20.65
CA PHE A 39 -3.38 -13.67 -19.25
C PHE A 39 -3.00 -14.95 -18.52
N CYS A 40 -2.40 -14.81 -17.33
CA CYS A 40 -2.07 -15.96 -16.50
C CYS A 40 -3.33 -16.69 -16.05
N LYS A 41 -3.38 -18.01 -16.26
CA LYS A 41 -4.47 -18.85 -15.76
C LYS A 41 -4.31 -19.08 -14.26
N THR A 42 -5.35 -18.76 -13.51
CA THR A 42 -5.38 -18.87 -12.04
C THR A 42 -6.43 -19.85 -11.55
N LYS A 43 -6.35 -20.24 -10.27
CA LYS A 43 -7.36 -21.10 -9.62
C LYS A 43 -8.54 -20.27 -9.10
N LEU A 44 -9.74 -20.86 -9.11
CA LEU A 44 -10.94 -20.18 -8.62
C LEU A 44 -10.95 -20.05 -7.09
N GLU A 45 -10.36 -21.01 -6.38
CA GLU A 45 -10.26 -21.01 -4.91
C GLU A 45 -9.22 -20.00 -4.39
N ASN A 46 -8.19 -19.74 -5.18
CA ASN A 46 -7.11 -18.81 -4.86
C ASN A 46 -6.64 -18.07 -6.13
N PRO A 47 -7.07 -16.82 -6.34
CA PRO A 47 -6.86 -16.11 -7.60
C PRO A 47 -5.41 -15.69 -7.84
N VAL A 48 -4.50 -15.86 -6.86
CA VAL A 48 -3.07 -15.59 -7.04
C VAL A 48 -2.26 -16.85 -7.35
N GLU A 49 -2.86 -18.04 -7.25
CA GLU A 49 -2.18 -19.28 -7.61
C GLU A 49 -2.23 -19.53 -9.11
N THR A 50 -1.06 -19.74 -9.71
CA THR A 50 -0.95 -20.15 -11.11
C THR A 50 -1.17 -21.65 -11.28
N SER A 51 -1.10 -22.14 -12.51
CA SER A 51 -1.10 -23.59 -12.78
C SER A 51 0.14 -24.32 -12.25
N ARG A 52 1.21 -23.61 -11.88
CA ARG A 52 2.44 -24.19 -11.33
C ARG A 52 2.52 -23.96 -9.82
N PRO A 53 2.59 -25.01 -9.00
CA PRO A 53 2.80 -24.87 -7.56
C PRO A 53 4.07 -24.07 -7.23
N GLY A 54 3.96 -23.16 -6.26
CA GLY A 54 5.06 -22.27 -5.84
C GLY A 54 5.30 -21.07 -6.76
N VAL A 55 4.51 -20.90 -7.83
CA VAL A 55 4.51 -19.70 -8.66
C VAL A 55 3.18 -18.99 -8.48
N PHE A 56 3.24 -17.71 -8.10
CA PHE A 56 2.08 -16.85 -7.85
C PHE A 56 2.06 -15.69 -8.84
N VAL A 57 0.87 -15.16 -9.10
CA VAL A 57 0.64 -14.00 -9.95
C VAL A 57 -0.13 -12.93 -9.20
N CYS A 58 0.15 -11.66 -9.48
CA CYS A 58 -0.61 -10.53 -9.00
C CYS A 58 -0.65 -9.42 -10.05
N GLY A 59 -1.70 -8.61 -10.00
CA GLY A 59 -1.86 -7.44 -10.85
C GLY A 59 -2.24 -7.77 -12.28
N ALA A 60 -1.88 -6.87 -13.18
CA ALA A 60 -2.42 -6.80 -14.52
C ALA A 60 -2.08 -8.00 -15.44
N PHE A 61 -1.11 -8.85 -15.06
CA PHE A 61 -0.83 -10.09 -15.79
C PHE A 61 -1.85 -11.20 -15.50
N GLY A 62 -2.51 -11.16 -14.35
CA GLY A 62 -3.63 -12.06 -14.02
C GLY A 62 -4.98 -11.59 -14.56
N GLY A 63 -5.02 -10.53 -15.38
CA GLY A 63 -6.23 -9.94 -15.94
C GLY A 63 -6.30 -8.41 -15.75
N PRO A 64 -7.21 -7.70 -16.46
CA PRO A 64 -7.44 -6.27 -16.27
C PRO A 64 -7.96 -5.98 -14.86
N LYS A 65 -7.29 -5.07 -14.14
CA LYS A 65 -7.57 -4.78 -12.72
C LYS A 65 -7.31 -3.32 -12.41
N ASP A 66 -7.93 -2.83 -11.35
CA ASP A 66 -7.60 -1.53 -10.79
C ASP A 66 -6.41 -1.61 -9.81
N ILE A 67 -5.99 -0.45 -9.31
CA ILE A 67 -4.85 -0.35 -8.38
C ILE A 67 -5.15 -1.05 -7.06
N PRO A 68 -6.29 -0.80 -6.37
CA PRO A 68 -6.64 -1.50 -5.14
C PRO A 68 -6.61 -3.02 -5.26
N GLU A 69 -7.19 -3.57 -6.32
CA GLU A 69 -7.23 -5.01 -6.56
C GLU A 69 -5.82 -5.57 -6.79
N THR A 70 -5.01 -4.87 -7.58
CA THR A 70 -3.60 -5.23 -7.81
C THR A 70 -2.80 -5.27 -6.50
N VAL A 71 -3.00 -4.29 -5.61
CA VAL A 71 -2.33 -4.24 -4.29
C VAL A 71 -2.80 -5.36 -3.38
N MET A 72 -4.09 -5.68 -3.40
CA MET A 72 -4.65 -6.80 -2.65
C MET A 72 -4.07 -8.13 -3.11
N GLU A 73 -4.00 -8.37 -4.42
CA GLU A 73 -3.39 -9.58 -4.98
C GLU A 73 -1.89 -9.66 -4.68
N ALA A 74 -1.17 -8.55 -4.74
CA ALA A 74 0.24 -8.52 -4.37
C ALA A 74 0.45 -8.97 -2.91
N SER A 75 -0.44 -8.53 -2.02
CA SER A 75 -0.43 -8.94 -0.61
C SER A 75 -0.77 -10.44 -0.45
N ALA A 76 -1.74 -10.95 -1.20
CA ALA A 76 -2.11 -12.36 -1.18
C ALA A 76 -1.01 -13.27 -1.75
N ALA A 77 -0.37 -12.88 -2.86
CA ALA A 77 0.75 -13.59 -3.45
C ALA A 77 1.95 -13.63 -2.51
N ALA A 78 2.26 -12.51 -1.84
CA ALA A 78 3.29 -12.44 -0.81
C ALA A 78 2.98 -13.38 0.36
N ALA A 79 1.74 -13.38 0.87
CA ALA A 79 1.33 -14.26 1.97
C ALA A 79 1.47 -15.75 1.60
N CYS A 80 1.10 -16.14 0.38
CA CYS A 80 1.28 -17.52 -0.10
C CYS A 80 2.76 -17.91 -0.19
N ALA A 81 3.62 -17.02 -0.70
CA ALA A 81 5.05 -17.23 -0.76
C ALA A 81 5.69 -17.32 0.64
N GLU A 82 5.25 -16.47 1.58
CA GLU A 82 5.70 -16.50 2.97
C GLU A 82 5.33 -17.80 3.69
N GLY A 83 4.15 -18.37 3.42
CA GLY A 83 3.77 -19.68 3.95
C GLY A 83 4.76 -20.78 3.51
N LEU A 84 5.16 -20.80 2.23
CA LEU A 84 6.16 -21.75 1.74
C LEU A 84 7.54 -21.54 2.36
N LEU A 85 7.89 -20.29 2.67
CA LEU A 85 9.20 -19.89 3.20
C LEU A 85 9.24 -19.82 4.73
N ALA A 86 8.15 -20.20 5.43
CA ALA A 86 8.01 -20.01 6.87
C ALA A 86 9.18 -20.62 7.67
N SER A 87 9.64 -21.81 7.30
CA SER A 87 10.77 -22.49 7.96
C SER A 87 12.14 -21.82 7.76
N GLN A 88 12.26 -20.95 6.75
CA GLN A 88 13.47 -20.19 6.42
C GLN A 88 13.36 -18.72 6.80
N ARG A 89 12.30 -18.33 7.52
CA ARG A 89 12.08 -16.94 7.92
C ARG A 89 13.28 -16.45 8.74
N GLY A 90 13.93 -15.40 8.25
CA GLY A 90 15.06 -14.78 8.93
C GLY A 90 16.45 -15.31 8.58
N THR A 91 16.58 -16.40 7.79
CA THR A 91 17.89 -17.04 7.56
C THR A 91 18.75 -16.34 6.51
N MET A 92 18.15 -15.64 5.54
CA MET A 92 18.83 -14.91 4.46
C MET A 92 18.43 -13.43 4.40
N ILE A 93 18.29 -12.79 5.57
CA ILE A 93 18.04 -11.35 5.62
C ILE A 93 19.33 -10.62 5.25
N THR A 94 19.31 -9.88 4.14
CA THR A 94 20.31 -8.84 3.88
C THR A 94 19.99 -7.64 4.79
N PRO A 95 20.88 -7.25 5.72
CA PRO A 95 20.67 -6.05 6.50
C PRO A 95 20.53 -4.84 5.59
N ALA A 96 19.59 -3.94 5.90
CA ALA A 96 19.50 -2.68 5.20
C ALA A 96 20.80 -1.88 5.44
N ASP A 97 21.56 -1.63 4.37
CA ASP A 97 22.74 -0.77 4.40
C ASP A 97 22.30 0.70 4.31
N ASN A 98 21.67 1.18 5.37
CA ASN A 98 21.34 2.60 5.48
C ASN A 98 22.59 3.35 5.94
N PRO A 99 22.92 4.49 5.31
CA PRO A 99 24.01 5.33 5.77
C PRO A 99 23.76 5.78 7.21
N GLU A 100 24.84 5.98 7.96
CA GLU A 100 24.73 6.53 9.31
C GLU A 100 23.97 7.87 9.30
N GLU A 101 23.12 8.06 10.32
CA GLU A 101 22.40 9.31 10.48
C GLU A 101 23.39 10.47 10.59
N LYS A 102 23.23 11.44 9.70
CA LYS A 102 24.06 12.63 9.65
C LYS A 102 23.95 13.41 10.97
N ASP A 103 25.10 13.76 11.54
CA ASP A 103 25.15 14.61 12.73
C ASP A 103 24.69 16.04 12.41
N MET A 104 23.59 16.44 13.04
CA MET A 104 22.95 17.74 12.81
C MET A 104 23.43 18.82 13.78
N ARG A 105 24.29 18.49 14.76
CA ARG A 105 24.78 19.45 15.76
C ARG A 105 25.60 20.56 15.08
N GLY A 106 25.29 21.81 15.42
CA GLY A 106 25.98 22.98 14.87
C GLY A 106 25.66 23.31 13.41
N GLN A 107 24.83 22.51 12.73
CA GLN A 107 24.38 22.82 11.37
C GLN A 107 23.16 23.73 11.40
N GLY A 108 23.22 24.83 10.64
CA GLY A 108 22.06 25.69 10.43
C GLY A 108 20.96 24.99 9.62
N VAL A 109 19.72 25.49 9.70
CA VAL A 109 18.61 24.92 8.95
C VAL A 109 18.78 25.18 7.45
N ARG A 110 18.77 24.09 6.70
CA ARG A 110 18.82 24.01 5.22
C ARG A 110 17.71 23.09 4.76
N THR A 111 16.68 23.67 4.16
CA THR A 111 15.44 22.98 3.78
C THR A 111 15.42 22.74 2.28
N GLY A 112 15.17 21.49 1.87
CA GLY A 112 14.83 21.16 0.48
C GLY A 112 13.32 20.99 0.35
N VAL A 113 12.71 21.68 -0.62
CA VAL A 113 11.27 21.63 -0.86
C VAL A 113 10.98 20.93 -2.18
N PHE A 114 10.05 19.98 -2.17
CA PHE A 114 9.59 19.27 -3.36
C PHE A 114 8.08 19.46 -3.51
N VAL A 115 7.62 20.02 -4.63
CA VAL A 115 6.20 20.27 -4.91
C VAL A 115 5.71 19.26 -5.96
N CYS A 116 4.65 18.53 -5.66
CA CYS A 116 4.13 17.48 -6.52
C CYS A 116 3.01 18.00 -7.43
N HIS A 117 3.03 17.61 -8.71
CA HIS A 117 1.88 17.80 -9.61
C HIS A 117 0.81 16.72 -9.42
N CYS A 118 1.20 15.50 -9.04
CA CYS A 118 0.33 14.33 -8.94
C CYS A 118 -0.47 14.09 -10.24
N GLY A 119 0.20 14.25 -11.38
CA GLY A 119 -0.46 14.36 -12.69
C GLY A 119 -1.34 15.62 -12.72
N ILE A 120 -2.64 15.44 -12.98
CA ILE A 120 -3.61 16.54 -12.99
C ILE A 120 -4.30 16.76 -11.62
N ASN A 121 -4.06 15.89 -10.64
CA ASN A 121 -4.76 15.97 -9.35
C ASN A 121 -4.40 17.23 -8.56
N ILE A 122 -3.16 17.69 -8.64
CA ILE A 122 -2.71 18.96 -8.06
C ILE A 122 -2.47 19.96 -9.19
N GLY A 123 -1.65 19.57 -10.18
CA GLY A 123 -1.26 20.45 -11.29
C GLY A 123 -2.41 20.91 -12.20
N GLY A 124 -3.58 20.26 -12.14
CA GLY A 124 -4.78 20.70 -12.87
C GLY A 124 -5.55 21.84 -12.20
N VAL A 125 -5.23 22.19 -10.95
CA VAL A 125 -5.92 23.23 -10.17
C VAL A 125 -4.94 24.24 -9.58
N VAL A 126 -3.86 23.76 -8.98
CA VAL A 126 -2.82 24.58 -8.34
C VAL A 126 -1.71 24.85 -9.34
N ASN A 127 -1.28 26.10 -9.45
CA ASN A 127 -0.10 26.47 -10.24
C ASN A 127 1.18 26.01 -9.50
N VAL A 128 1.57 24.75 -9.72
CA VAL A 128 2.70 24.12 -9.04
C VAL A 128 4.05 24.84 -9.27
N PRO A 129 4.40 25.27 -10.49
CA PRO A 129 5.60 26.07 -10.71
C PRO A 129 5.65 27.35 -9.86
N GLU A 130 4.52 28.03 -9.71
CA GLU A 130 4.43 29.25 -8.90
C GLU A 130 4.60 28.96 -7.41
N VAL A 131 4.03 27.85 -6.91
CA VAL A 131 4.24 27.40 -5.52
C VAL A 131 5.70 27.03 -5.27
N ARG A 132 6.37 26.37 -6.22
CA ARG A 132 7.81 26.06 -6.16
C ARG A 132 8.64 27.34 -6.08
N ASP A 133 8.38 28.30 -6.97
CA ASP A 133 9.13 29.56 -7.03
C ASP A 133 8.93 30.39 -5.76
N PHE A 134 7.70 30.42 -5.24
CA PHE A 134 7.42 30.99 -3.93
C PHE A 134 8.23 30.31 -2.81
N ALA A 135 8.32 28.98 -2.81
CA ALA A 135 9.07 28.24 -1.80
C ALA A 135 10.54 28.66 -1.72
N ALA A 136 11.15 29.02 -2.87
CA ALA A 136 12.54 29.44 -2.95
C ALA A 136 12.79 30.79 -2.24
N THR A 137 11.75 31.58 -2.01
CA THR A 137 11.82 32.86 -1.28
C THR A 137 11.76 32.69 0.24
N LEU A 138 11.40 31.49 0.73
CA LEU A 138 11.18 31.26 2.16
C LEU A 138 12.52 31.13 2.92
N PRO A 139 12.60 31.62 4.17
CA PRO A 139 13.80 31.48 4.98
C PRO A 139 14.22 30.02 5.12
N THR A 140 15.53 29.77 5.14
CA THR A 140 16.17 28.43 5.27
C THR A 140 16.00 27.49 4.08
N VAL A 141 15.17 27.82 3.08
CA VAL A 141 15.04 27.02 1.86
C VAL A 141 16.26 27.23 0.99
N VAL A 142 16.95 26.14 0.65
CA VAL A 142 18.18 26.16 -0.17
C VAL A 142 18.04 25.37 -1.47
N TYR A 143 16.92 24.67 -1.64
CA TYR A 143 16.59 23.91 -2.83
C TYR A 143 15.08 23.79 -2.99
N THR A 144 14.60 23.93 -4.22
CA THR A 144 13.21 23.73 -4.60
C THR A 144 13.14 22.94 -5.90
N ALA A 145 12.23 21.98 -5.99
CA ALA A 145 11.92 21.30 -7.24
C ALA A 145 10.42 21.01 -7.31
N ASP A 146 9.89 20.97 -8.52
CA ASP A 146 8.59 20.38 -8.80
C ASP A 146 8.75 19.09 -9.60
N ASN A 147 7.91 18.10 -9.32
CA ASN A 147 7.99 16.78 -9.95
C ASN A 147 6.59 16.29 -10.32
N LEU A 148 6.48 15.56 -11.44
CA LEU A 148 5.18 15.03 -11.88
C LEU A 148 4.58 14.09 -10.82
N PHE A 149 5.41 13.21 -10.25
CA PHE A 149 5.05 12.30 -9.16
C PHE A 149 6.19 12.22 -8.14
N THR A 150 6.10 12.97 -7.04
CA THR A 150 7.17 12.98 -6.02
C THR A 150 7.37 11.62 -5.33
N CYS A 151 6.33 10.79 -5.27
CA CYS A 151 6.40 9.43 -4.71
C CYS A 151 7.03 8.39 -5.67
N SER A 152 7.40 8.77 -6.89
CA SER A 152 8.04 7.84 -7.83
C SER A 152 9.44 7.44 -7.37
N GLN A 153 9.89 6.27 -7.81
CA GLN A 153 11.23 5.76 -7.53
C GLN A 153 12.33 6.72 -8.03
N ASP A 154 12.15 7.28 -9.23
CA ASP A 154 13.11 8.23 -9.80
C ASP A 154 13.26 9.49 -8.94
N THR A 155 12.14 10.01 -8.44
CA THR A 155 12.16 11.18 -7.55
C THR A 155 12.75 10.84 -6.18
N ALA A 156 12.51 9.63 -5.66
CA ALA A 156 13.11 9.17 -4.42
C ALA A 156 14.65 9.12 -4.51
N VAL A 157 15.20 8.59 -5.61
CA VAL A 157 16.65 8.60 -5.89
C VAL A 157 17.16 10.04 -5.95
N LYS A 158 16.48 10.90 -6.73
CA LYS A 158 16.91 12.30 -6.88
C LYS A 158 16.87 13.07 -5.55
N MET A 159 15.85 12.82 -4.73
CA MET A 159 15.75 13.41 -3.39
C MET A 159 16.96 13.02 -2.53
N GLY A 160 17.37 11.76 -2.56
CA GLY A 160 18.56 11.28 -1.84
C GLY A 160 19.86 11.94 -2.31
N GLU A 161 20.04 12.12 -3.62
CA GLU A 161 21.17 12.88 -4.18
C GLU A 161 21.18 14.33 -3.69
N VAL A 162 20.04 15.01 -3.78
CA VAL A 162 19.90 16.42 -3.39
C VAL A 162 20.16 16.61 -1.89
N ILE A 163 19.70 15.68 -1.05
CA ILE A 163 19.97 15.70 0.40
C ILE A 163 21.48 15.77 0.65
N LYS A 164 22.27 14.97 -0.08
CA LYS A 164 23.73 14.94 0.02
C LYS A 164 24.37 16.18 -0.61
N GLU A 165 24.07 16.46 -1.88
CA GLU A 165 24.68 17.55 -2.66
C GLU A 165 24.44 18.94 -2.07
N LYS A 166 23.22 19.21 -1.57
CA LYS A 166 22.86 20.52 -0.99
C LYS A 166 23.07 20.57 0.51
N ASN A 167 23.60 19.49 1.09
CA ASN A 167 23.81 19.32 2.51
C ASN A 167 22.54 19.65 3.31
N LEU A 168 21.40 19.08 2.88
CA LEU A 168 20.11 19.36 3.47
C LEU A 168 20.06 18.90 4.93
N THR A 169 19.21 19.58 5.69
CA THR A 169 18.92 19.27 7.09
C THR A 169 17.45 19.05 7.35
N ARG A 170 16.58 19.50 6.45
CA ARG A 170 15.13 19.33 6.48
C ARG A 170 14.67 19.04 5.07
N VAL A 171 13.62 18.23 4.96
CA VAL A 171 12.92 18.00 3.70
C VAL A 171 11.45 18.32 3.90
N VAL A 172 10.89 19.11 3.00
CA VAL A 172 9.46 19.40 2.95
C VAL A 172 8.91 18.92 1.62
N VAL A 173 7.84 18.12 1.65
CA VAL A 173 7.12 17.72 0.44
C VAL A 173 5.73 18.31 0.46
N ALA A 174 5.41 19.14 -0.53
CA ALA A 174 4.05 19.62 -0.78
C ALA A 174 3.35 18.69 -1.77
N SER A 175 2.47 17.82 -1.27
CA SER A 175 1.78 16.82 -2.10
C SER A 175 0.44 16.37 -1.51
N CYS A 176 0.26 15.07 -1.29
CA CYS A 176 -0.93 14.40 -0.79
C CYS A 176 -1.00 14.40 0.74
N SER A 177 -1.92 13.60 1.30
CA SER A 177 -2.07 13.43 2.74
C SER A 177 -0.89 12.69 3.39
N PRO A 178 -0.36 13.17 4.54
CA PRO A 178 0.68 12.46 5.30
C PRO A 178 0.22 11.06 5.74
N ARG A 179 -1.09 10.83 5.90
CA ARG A 179 -1.66 9.50 6.20
C ARG A 179 -1.36 8.44 5.15
N THR A 180 -0.95 8.85 3.95
CA THR A 180 -0.71 7.95 2.81
C THR A 180 0.79 7.74 2.56
N HIS A 181 1.57 8.81 2.43
CA HIS A 181 2.95 8.73 1.94
C HIS A 181 4.00 9.33 2.88
N GLU A 182 3.65 9.77 4.10
CA GLU A 182 4.65 10.27 5.05
C GLU A 182 5.72 9.22 5.33
N GLY A 183 5.30 7.98 5.62
CA GLY A 183 6.23 6.87 5.87
C GLY A 183 7.20 6.61 4.72
N LEU A 184 6.74 6.73 3.46
CA LEU A 184 7.57 6.58 2.27
C LEU A 184 8.64 7.67 2.18
N PHE A 185 8.26 8.94 2.35
CA PHE A 185 9.22 10.04 2.26
C PHE A 185 10.19 10.06 3.43
N GLN A 186 9.73 9.67 4.62
CA GLN A 186 10.55 9.43 5.79
C GLN A 186 11.63 8.36 5.52
N GLU A 187 11.25 7.23 4.93
CA GLU A 187 12.18 6.16 4.56
C GLU A 187 13.19 6.64 3.50
N ASN A 188 12.76 7.43 2.52
CA ASN A 188 13.67 8.03 1.53
C ASN A 188 14.69 8.98 2.17
N CYS A 189 14.30 9.73 3.20
CA CYS A 189 15.22 10.56 3.98
C CYS A 189 16.24 9.68 4.73
N GLU A 190 15.80 8.59 5.37
CA GLU A 190 16.67 7.65 6.10
C GLU A 190 17.71 7.01 5.17
N LYS A 191 17.28 6.55 3.98
CA LYS A 191 18.18 6.02 2.94
C LYS A 191 19.22 7.04 2.45
N ALA A 192 18.95 8.33 2.64
CA ALA A 192 19.87 9.42 2.34
C ALA A 192 20.73 9.87 3.53
N GLY A 193 20.55 9.26 4.71
CA GLY A 193 21.26 9.59 5.96
C GLY A 193 20.64 10.75 6.73
N LEU A 194 19.42 11.17 6.40
CA LEU A 194 18.69 12.20 7.11
C LEU A 194 17.64 11.55 8.04
N ASN A 195 17.64 11.94 9.31
CA ASN A 195 16.67 11.43 10.29
C ASN A 195 15.22 11.62 9.79
N ARG A 196 14.41 10.56 9.84
CA ARG A 196 13.03 10.58 9.35
C ARG A 196 12.16 11.69 9.95
N TYR A 197 12.42 12.09 11.19
CA TYR A 197 11.61 13.10 11.88
C TYR A 197 12.03 14.53 11.55
N LEU A 198 12.98 14.70 10.63
CA LEU A 198 13.37 15.98 10.03
C LEU A 198 12.66 16.24 8.68
N PHE A 199 11.66 15.42 8.39
CA PHE A 199 10.75 15.54 7.26
C PHE A 199 9.43 16.19 7.68
N GLU A 200 8.84 17.03 6.83
CA GLU A 200 7.50 17.58 7.00
C GLU A 200 6.72 17.50 5.68
N MET A 201 5.40 17.40 5.75
CA MET A 201 4.53 17.29 4.57
C MET A 201 3.47 18.39 4.57
N ALA A 202 3.35 19.11 3.45
CA ALA A 202 2.25 20.03 3.20
C ALA A 202 1.19 19.35 2.33
N ASN A 203 -0.02 19.17 2.84
CA ASN A 203 -1.11 18.54 2.10
C ASN A 203 -1.79 19.57 1.18
N ILE A 204 -1.31 19.67 -0.07
CA ILE A 204 -1.85 20.58 -1.08
C ILE A 204 -2.78 19.88 -2.08
N ARG A 205 -3.13 18.61 -1.84
CA ARG A 205 -4.07 17.85 -2.66
C ARG A 205 -5.42 17.70 -1.98
N ASP A 206 -5.51 16.77 -1.03
CA ASP A 206 -6.73 16.38 -0.33
C ASP A 206 -7.35 17.56 0.43
N GLN A 207 -6.51 18.46 0.95
CA GLN A 207 -6.93 19.66 1.69
C GLN A 207 -6.92 20.95 0.84
N ASN A 208 -6.61 20.86 -0.46
CA ASN A 208 -6.52 22.03 -1.33
C ASN A 208 -7.01 21.74 -2.75
N SER A 209 -6.18 21.21 -3.65
CA SER A 209 -6.54 21.08 -5.08
C SER A 209 -7.86 20.36 -5.33
N TRP A 210 -8.15 19.27 -4.61
CA TRP A 210 -9.39 18.50 -4.79
C TRP A 210 -10.64 19.20 -4.29
N VAL A 211 -10.52 20.09 -3.30
CA VAL A 211 -11.66 20.77 -2.67
C VAL A 211 -11.87 22.19 -3.21
N HIS A 212 -10.93 22.71 -4.00
CA HIS A 212 -10.94 24.07 -4.54
C HIS A 212 -10.80 24.11 -6.08
N MET A 213 -11.30 23.08 -6.76
CA MET A 213 -11.18 22.94 -8.22
C MET A 213 -11.81 24.08 -9.03
N HIS A 214 -12.73 24.84 -8.44
CA HIS A 214 -13.39 25.99 -9.07
C HIS A 214 -12.75 27.34 -8.72
N GLU A 215 -11.70 27.36 -7.88
CA GLU A 215 -11.02 28.58 -7.44
C GLU A 215 -9.48 28.43 -7.53
N PRO A 216 -8.92 28.16 -8.74
CA PRO A 216 -7.51 27.78 -8.91
C PRO A 216 -6.50 28.83 -8.42
N GLU A 217 -6.80 30.12 -8.57
CA GLU A 217 -5.97 31.22 -8.05
C GLU A 217 -5.89 31.18 -6.52
N LYS A 218 -7.03 31.05 -5.85
CA LYS A 218 -7.10 30.93 -4.38
C LYS A 218 -6.50 29.61 -3.89
N ALA A 219 -6.68 28.52 -4.64
CA ALA A 219 -6.04 27.25 -4.34
C ALA A 219 -4.51 27.35 -4.42
N THR A 220 -3.98 28.13 -5.35
CA THR A 220 -2.55 28.41 -5.48
C THR A 220 -2.03 29.21 -4.29
N GLU A 221 -2.73 30.27 -3.90
CA GLU A 221 -2.37 31.05 -2.69
C GLU A 221 -2.44 30.19 -1.42
N LYS A 222 -3.49 29.38 -1.27
CA LYS A 222 -3.59 28.44 -0.13
C LYS A 222 -2.46 27.40 -0.14
N ALA A 223 -2.04 26.91 -1.30
CA ALA A 223 -0.90 25.99 -1.39
C ALA A 223 0.41 26.65 -0.92
N LYS A 224 0.65 27.91 -1.31
CA LYS A 224 1.81 28.70 -0.82
C LYS A 224 1.77 28.83 0.70
N ASP A 225 0.61 29.13 1.27
CA ASP A 225 0.46 29.26 2.72
C ASP A 225 0.69 27.95 3.47
N LEU A 226 0.09 26.85 3.02
CA LEU A 226 0.30 25.52 3.59
C LEU A 226 1.77 25.11 3.53
N LEU A 227 2.43 25.39 2.41
CA LEU A 227 3.86 25.12 2.26
C LEU A 227 4.71 25.99 3.19
N ARG A 228 4.40 27.29 3.30
CA ARG A 228 5.07 28.20 4.24
C ARG A 228 4.93 27.73 5.68
N MET A 229 3.75 27.26 6.07
CA MET A 229 3.50 26.69 7.40
C MET A 229 4.34 25.42 7.64
N ALA A 230 4.40 24.52 6.66
CA ALA A 230 5.22 23.31 6.75
C ALA A 230 6.73 23.65 6.85
N VAL A 231 7.22 24.58 6.04
CA VAL A 231 8.61 25.06 6.11
C VAL A 231 8.89 25.71 7.47
N ALA A 232 7.98 26.52 8.00
CA ALA A 232 8.12 27.13 9.31
C ALA A 232 8.20 26.06 10.43
N LYS A 233 7.35 25.03 10.39
CA LYS A 233 7.41 23.91 11.34
C LYS A 233 8.71 23.11 11.19
N ALA A 234 9.14 22.83 9.95
CA ALA A 234 10.34 22.06 9.64
C ALA A 234 11.60 22.65 10.31
N GLN A 235 11.68 23.98 10.44
CA GLN A 235 12.79 24.66 11.12
C GLN A 235 12.98 24.22 12.58
N TYR A 236 11.91 23.80 13.25
CA TYR A 236 11.93 23.42 14.66
C TYR A 236 11.90 21.91 14.90
N LEU A 237 11.80 21.11 13.83
CA LEU A 237 11.91 19.66 13.94
C LEU A 237 13.25 19.26 14.54
N LYS A 238 13.23 18.18 15.32
CA LYS A 238 14.39 17.59 15.97
C LYS A 238 14.51 16.14 15.54
N PRO A 239 15.74 15.60 15.42
CA PRO A 239 15.90 14.19 15.18
C PRO A 239 15.32 13.41 16.38
N LEU A 240 14.53 12.38 16.09
CA LEU A 240 14.00 11.45 17.09
C LEU A 240 14.41 10.02 16.74
N LYS A 241 14.32 9.13 17.72
CA LYS A 241 14.50 7.70 17.50
C LYS A 241 13.13 7.02 17.54
N PRO A 242 12.81 6.13 16.59
CA PRO A 242 11.62 5.29 16.70
C PRO A 242 11.66 4.50 18.00
N GLY A 243 10.53 4.45 18.72
CA GLY A 243 10.40 3.58 19.87
C GLY A 243 10.45 2.12 19.43
N GLN A 244 11.17 1.28 20.17
CA GLN A 244 11.09 -0.17 20.02
C GLN A 244 10.02 -0.71 20.96
N LEU A 245 9.09 -1.50 20.42
CA LEU A 245 8.03 -2.14 21.17
C LEU A 245 8.10 -3.64 20.93
N SER A 246 7.90 -4.44 21.98
CA SER A 246 7.69 -5.88 21.83
C SER A 246 6.36 -6.14 21.12
N VAL A 247 6.30 -7.20 20.32
CA VAL A 247 5.07 -7.63 19.65
C VAL A 247 4.70 -9.01 20.16
N ASN A 248 3.47 -9.16 20.64
CA ASN A 248 2.89 -10.47 20.94
C ASN A 248 2.61 -11.18 19.62
N HIS A 249 3.25 -12.34 19.40
CA HIS A 249 3.10 -13.14 18.17
C HIS A 249 1.82 -14.00 18.21
N GLN A 250 0.70 -13.40 18.57
CA GLN A 250 -0.63 -14.00 18.52
C GLN A 250 -1.59 -13.03 17.84
N ALA A 251 -2.37 -13.55 16.90
CA ALA A 251 -3.38 -12.76 16.20
C ALA A 251 -4.78 -13.03 16.74
N LEU A 252 -5.62 -12.00 16.76
CA LEU A 252 -7.06 -12.10 16.96
C LEU A 252 -7.77 -11.76 15.64
N ILE A 253 -8.65 -12.64 15.20
CA ILE A 253 -9.45 -12.49 13.99
C ILE A 253 -10.91 -12.36 14.41
N ILE A 254 -11.54 -11.25 14.01
CA ILE A 254 -12.92 -10.93 14.37
C ILE A 254 -13.79 -11.22 13.15
N GLY A 255 -14.60 -12.27 13.25
CA GLY A 255 -15.45 -12.79 12.19
C GLY A 255 -14.87 -14.05 11.55
N GLY A 256 -15.67 -15.11 11.56
CA GLY A 256 -15.40 -16.43 10.99
C GLY A 256 -15.97 -16.62 9.59
N GLY A 257 -16.17 -15.56 8.81
CA GLY A 257 -16.50 -15.63 7.38
C GLY A 257 -15.33 -16.07 6.52
N LEU A 258 -15.53 -16.17 5.20
CA LEU A 258 -14.46 -16.59 4.25
C LEU A 258 -13.15 -15.81 4.45
N ALA A 259 -13.23 -14.48 4.59
CA ALA A 259 -12.06 -13.63 4.81
C ALA A 259 -11.29 -13.98 6.11
N GLY A 260 -12.02 -14.17 7.22
CA GLY A 260 -11.42 -14.52 8.50
C GLY A 260 -10.82 -15.92 8.52
N ILE A 261 -11.50 -16.89 7.88
CA ILE A 261 -10.99 -18.26 7.71
C ILE A 261 -9.68 -18.24 6.90
N THR A 262 -9.66 -17.53 5.77
CA THR A 262 -8.47 -17.42 4.92
C THR A 262 -7.32 -16.73 5.65
N ALA A 263 -7.60 -15.66 6.41
CA ALA A 263 -6.58 -14.99 7.23
C ALA A 263 -5.98 -15.93 8.29
N ALA A 264 -6.81 -16.71 8.98
CA ALA A 264 -6.37 -17.64 10.02
C ALA A 264 -5.48 -18.74 9.45
N LEU A 265 -5.89 -19.33 8.32
CA LEU A 265 -5.11 -20.36 7.62
C LEU A 265 -3.79 -19.81 7.11
N SER A 266 -3.80 -18.61 6.50
CA SER A 266 -2.57 -17.96 6.00
C SER A 266 -1.56 -17.66 7.13
N LEU A 267 -2.04 -17.21 8.29
CA LEU A 267 -1.17 -17.01 9.47
C LEU A 267 -0.60 -18.34 9.99
N ALA A 268 -1.43 -19.39 10.03
CA ALA A 268 -1.00 -20.70 10.47
C ALA A 268 0.02 -21.34 9.52
N ASP A 269 -0.16 -21.19 8.20
CA ASP A 269 0.82 -21.62 7.18
C ASP A 269 2.17 -20.92 7.36
N GLN A 270 2.15 -19.71 7.90
CA GLN A 270 3.34 -18.93 8.24
C GLN A 270 3.92 -19.23 9.63
N GLY A 271 3.27 -20.10 10.42
CA GLY A 271 3.68 -20.50 11.76
C GLY A 271 3.18 -19.62 12.90
N PHE A 272 2.24 -18.71 12.65
CA PHE A 272 1.66 -17.83 13.68
C PHE A 272 0.34 -18.37 14.22
N ALA A 273 0.20 -18.34 15.54
CA ALA A 273 -1.05 -18.72 16.19
C ALA A 273 -2.11 -17.61 16.06
N SER A 274 -3.37 -18.02 15.88
CA SER A 274 -4.48 -17.09 15.83
C SER A 274 -5.72 -17.60 16.57
N THR A 275 -6.53 -16.67 17.06
CA THR A 275 -7.86 -16.94 17.60
C THR A 275 -8.91 -16.30 16.70
N VAL A 276 -9.88 -17.08 16.23
CA VAL A 276 -11.02 -16.60 15.45
C VAL A 276 -12.23 -16.51 16.38
N ILE A 277 -12.78 -15.30 16.53
CA ILE A 277 -14.03 -15.05 17.25
C ILE A 277 -15.15 -14.90 16.23
N GLU A 278 -16.15 -15.76 16.31
CA GLU A 278 -17.36 -15.72 15.49
C GLU A 278 -18.58 -15.50 16.38
N LYS A 279 -19.44 -14.56 15.96
CA LYS A 279 -20.66 -14.20 16.66
C LYS A 279 -21.72 -15.29 16.55
N GLU A 280 -21.86 -15.87 15.37
CA GLU A 280 -22.81 -16.93 15.11
C GLU A 280 -22.32 -18.28 15.67
N ASP A 281 -23.18 -19.29 15.67
CA ASP A 281 -22.87 -20.64 16.16
C ASP A 281 -21.94 -21.44 15.22
N ARG A 282 -21.71 -20.94 14.01
CA ARG A 282 -20.93 -21.60 12.95
C ARG A 282 -20.15 -20.60 12.09
N LEU A 283 -19.06 -21.10 11.51
CA LEU A 283 -18.23 -20.36 10.55
C LEU A 283 -18.89 -20.27 9.16
N GLY A 284 -18.35 -19.37 8.33
CA GLY A 284 -18.64 -19.22 6.91
C GLY A 284 -19.33 -17.91 6.54
N GLY A 285 -20.01 -17.25 7.48
CA GLY A 285 -20.70 -15.98 7.24
C GLY A 285 -21.60 -16.03 6.00
N ASN A 286 -21.60 -14.95 5.19
CA ASN A 286 -22.39 -14.87 3.95
C ASN A 286 -22.07 -15.96 2.92
N TYR A 287 -20.88 -16.56 2.97
CA TYR A 287 -20.47 -17.62 2.05
C TYR A 287 -21.34 -18.88 2.20
N ASN A 288 -21.97 -19.10 3.37
CA ASN A 288 -22.95 -20.17 3.60
C ASN A 288 -24.21 -20.05 2.74
N HIS A 289 -24.54 -18.85 2.25
CA HIS A 289 -25.74 -18.59 1.47
C HIS A 289 -25.52 -18.71 -0.04
N LEU A 290 -24.27 -18.99 -0.46
CA LEU A 290 -23.90 -19.15 -1.85
C LEU A 290 -23.84 -20.63 -2.22
N TYR A 291 -24.20 -20.95 -3.47
CA TYR A 291 -24.15 -22.31 -4.01
C TYR A 291 -23.06 -22.48 -5.09
N LYS A 292 -22.87 -21.47 -5.93
CA LYS A 292 -21.84 -21.40 -6.96
C LYS A 292 -21.37 -19.95 -7.17
N THR A 293 -20.11 -19.76 -7.58
CA THR A 293 -19.65 -18.47 -8.11
C THR A 293 -20.06 -18.29 -9.57
N LEU A 294 -19.86 -17.10 -10.14
CA LEU A 294 -20.13 -16.82 -11.56
C LEU A 294 -19.30 -17.71 -12.48
N GLU A 295 -18.08 -18.05 -12.06
CA GLU A 295 -17.12 -18.91 -12.75
C GLU A 295 -17.36 -20.41 -12.49
N GLY A 296 -18.38 -20.74 -11.68
CA GLY A 296 -18.85 -22.11 -11.47
C GLY A 296 -18.23 -22.87 -10.29
N LEU A 297 -17.43 -22.22 -9.43
CA LEU A 297 -16.88 -22.84 -8.22
C LEU A 297 -18.00 -23.26 -7.27
N ASP A 298 -18.03 -24.52 -6.80
CA ASP A 298 -18.96 -24.97 -5.76
C ASP A 298 -18.54 -24.42 -4.39
N THR A 299 -19.21 -23.36 -3.96
CA THR A 299 -18.89 -22.63 -2.73
C THR A 299 -19.14 -23.47 -1.48
N ARG A 300 -20.07 -24.42 -1.51
CA ARG A 300 -20.38 -25.27 -0.35
C ARG A 300 -19.30 -26.32 -0.14
N ALA A 301 -18.87 -26.97 -1.22
CA ALA A 301 -17.77 -27.91 -1.18
C ALA A 301 -16.48 -27.22 -0.73
N HIS A 302 -16.21 -26.03 -1.29
CA HIS A 302 -15.05 -25.23 -0.93
C HIS A 302 -15.07 -24.83 0.56
N LEU A 303 -16.17 -24.25 1.04
CA LEU A 303 -16.31 -23.85 2.44
C LEU A 303 -16.12 -25.02 3.40
N LYS A 304 -16.73 -26.17 3.09
CA LYS A 304 -16.59 -27.38 3.91
C LYS A 304 -15.11 -27.76 4.07
N GLY A 305 -14.35 -27.75 2.97
CA GLY A 305 -12.91 -28.02 3.01
C GLY A 305 -12.14 -27.02 3.89
N LEU A 306 -12.46 -25.73 3.80
CA LEU A 306 -11.82 -24.69 4.62
C LEU A 306 -12.15 -24.83 6.11
N VAL A 307 -13.41 -25.11 6.44
CA VAL A 307 -13.86 -25.32 7.83
C VAL A 307 -13.23 -26.59 8.42
N GLU A 308 -13.08 -27.65 7.64
CA GLU A 308 -12.36 -28.84 8.11
C GLU A 308 -10.88 -28.54 8.38
N LYS A 309 -10.23 -27.73 7.53
CA LYS A 309 -8.83 -27.32 7.74
C LYS A 309 -8.67 -26.48 9.01
N ILE A 310 -9.56 -25.51 9.24
CA ILE A 310 -9.42 -24.60 10.37
C ILE A 310 -9.57 -25.32 11.71
N TYR A 311 -10.57 -26.20 11.86
CA TYR A 311 -10.78 -26.95 13.10
C TYR A 311 -9.73 -28.02 13.37
N LYS A 312 -9.02 -28.50 12.33
CA LYS A 312 -7.91 -29.47 12.48
C LYS A 312 -6.56 -28.81 12.73
N ASN A 313 -6.44 -27.49 12.56
CA ASN A 313 -5.16 -26.80 12.66
C ASN A 313 -4.82 -26.47 14.13
N PRO A 314 -3.70 -26.96 14.68
CA PRO A 314 -3.36 -26.76 16.10
C PRO A 314 -2.96 -25.31 16.44
N LEU A 315 -2.65 -24.47 15.44
CA LEU A 315 -2.31 -23.06 15.64
C LEU A 315 -3.54 -22.15 15.64
N ILE A 316 -4.72 -22.67 15.34
CA ILE A 316 -5.94 -21.88 15.22
C ILE A 316 -6.92 -22.29 16.31
N THR A 317 -7.30 -21.33 17.15
CA THR A 317 -8.39 -21.50 18.12
C THR A 317 -9.63 -20.85 17.56
N VAL A 318 -10.75 -21.58 17.54
CA VAL A 318 -12.04 -21.05 17.08
C VAL A 318 -12.99 -20.94 18.27
N VAL A 319 -13.59 -19.77 18.44
CA VAL A 319 -14.62 -19.50 19.44
C VAL A 319 -15.86 -18.97 18.73
N THR A 320 -16.91 -19.78 18.64
CA THR A 320 -18.21 -19.39 18.09
C THR A 320 -19.15 -18.93 19.20
N SER A 321 -20.30 -18.35 18.83
CA SER A 321 -21.27 -17.79 19.78
C SER A 321 -20.66 -16.77 20.75
N ALA A 322 -19.63 -16.04 20.30
CA ALA A 322 -18.84 -15.15 21.13
C ALA A 322 -18.78 -13.74 20.55
N HIS A 323 -18.75 -12.75 21.43
CA HIS A 323 -18.56 -11.36 21.07
C HIS A 323 -17.45 -10.77 21.95
N ILE A 324 -16.80 -9.74 21.42
CA ILE A 324 -15.74 -9.04 22.14
C ILE A 324 -16.40 -7.96 22.99
N GLU A 325 -16.21 -8.03 24.30
CA GLU A 325 -16.70 -7.01 25.23
C GLU A 325 -15.83 -5.75 25.23
N LYS A 326 -14.51 -5.93 25.14
CA LYS A 326 -13.53 -4.84 25.26
C LYS A 326 -12.23 -5.20 24.54
N ILE A 327 -11.58 -4.20 23.96
CA ILE A 327 -10.21 -4.29 23.43
C ILE A 327 -9.42 -3.11 24.01
N GLU A 328 -8.29 -3.40 24.65
CA GLU A 328 -7.39 -2.39 25.22
C GLU A 328 -5.96 -2.55 24.69
N GLY A 329 -5.12 -1.55 24.92
CA GLY A 329 -3.71 -1.58 24.56
C GLY A 329 -3.40 -0.85 23.25
N PHE A 330 -2.35 -1.30 22.57
CA PHE A 330 -1.82 -0.67 21.35
C PHE A 330 -1.18 -1.73 20.46
N ILE A 331 -0.71 -1.32 19.28
CA ILE A 331 -0.13 -2.23 18.28
C ILE A 331 0.92 -3.18 18.90
N GLY A 332 0.71 -4.48 18.68
CA GLY A 332 1.55 -5.56 19.23
C GLY A 332 1.28 -5.93 20.69
N ASN A 333 0.49 -5.15 21.45
CA ASN A 333 0.24 -5.37 22.88
C ASN A 333 -1.23 -5.14 23.23
N TYR A 334 -2.13 -5.77 22.48
CA TYR A 334 -3.56 -5.75 22.77
C TYR A 334 -3.93 -6.73 23.91
N LYS A 335 -4.98 -6.37 24.66
CA LYS A 335 -5.61 -7.19 25.70
C LYS A 335 -7.12 -7.23 25.47
#